data_AF-A0A5R2N9P8-F1
#
_entry.id   AF-A0A5R2N9P8-F1
#
_cell.length_a   1.000
_cell.length_b   1.000
_cell.length_c   1.000
_cell.angle_alpha   90.00
_cell.angle_beta   90.00
_cell.angle_gamma   90.00
#
_symmetry.space_group_name_H-M   'P 1'
#
loop_
_entity.id
_entity.type
_entity.pdbx_description
1 polymer ?
#
loop_
_entity_poly.entity_id
_entity_poly.type
_entity_poly.pdbx_seq_one_letter_code
_entity_poly.pdbx_strand_id
1 'polypeptide(L)'
;VKAGGQPGSLAAWKDAEVNALSGGFFSATLRTITSSYLRPTHPGFIAFFRECAPYAAAAIAGEVSAADLTDLVNRLYRETRQPEGSIA
;
A
#
# COMPACT_ATOMS: atom_id res chain seq x y z
N VAL A 1 11.37 9.16 20.57
CA VAL A 1 9.93 9.12 20.24
C VAL A 1 9.11 10.20 20.97
N LYS A 2 9.69 11.37 21.26
CA LYS A 2 9.05 12.40 22.10
C LYS A 2 7.96 13.22 21.39
N ALA A 3 7.91 13.17 20.05
CA ALA A 3 6.95 13.90 19.23
C ALA A 3 5.77 13.05 18.72
N GLY A 4 5.61 11.80 19.21
CA GLY A 4 4.45 10.93 18.90
C GLY A 4 4.40 10.31 17.50
N GLY A 5 5.23 10.74 16.56
CA GLY A 5 5.30 10.20 15.19
C GLY A 5 6.32 9.07 14.98
N GLN A 6 6.18 8.35 13.87
CA GLN A 6 7.19 7.40 13.38
C GLN A 6 8.35 8.17 12.70
N PRO A 7 9.61 7.95 13.11
CA PRO A 7 10.75 8.62 12.47
C PRO A 7 10.88 8.22 10.99
N GLY A 8 11.29 9.15 10.11
CA GLY A 8 11.63 8.80 8.72
C GLY A 8 13.01 8.17 8.54
N SER A 9 13.86 8.19 9.57
CA SER A 9 15.23 7.68 9.52
C SER A 9 15.31 6.23 9.96
N LEU A 10 15.87 5.35 9.12
CA LEU A 10 16.12 3.94 9.45
C LEU A 10 17.02 3.78 10.69
N ALA A 11 17.96 4.70 10.92
CA ALA A 11 18.84 4.65 12.10
C ALA A 11 18.02 4.69 13.40
N ALA A 12 16.97 5.53 13.45
CA ALA A 12 16.09 5.61 14.60
C ALA A 12 15.29 4.32 14.82
N TRP A 13 14.97 3.57 13.76
CA TRP A 13 14.22 2.31 13.87
C TRP A 13 15.08 1.16 14.41
N LYS A 14 16.41 1.25 14.23
CA LYS A 14 17.40 0.29 14.73
C LYS A 14 17.98 0.68 16.09
N ASP A 15 17.71 1.89 16.56
CA ASP A 15 18.23 2.41 17.83
C ASP A 15 17.59 1.70 19.03
N ALA A 16 18.43 1.27 19.97
CA ALA A 16 18.01 0.48 21.13
C ALA A 16 17.19 1.29 22.14
N GLU A 17 17.54 2.56 22.36
CA GLU A 17 16.83 3.45 23.29
C GLU A 17 15.45 3.80 22.74
N VAL A 18 15.37 4.11 21.44
CA VAL A 18 14.11 4.36 20.72
C VAL A 18 13.19 3.14 20.79
N ASN A 19 13.72 1.94 20.62
CA ASN A 19 12.96 0.70 20.77
C ASN A 19 12.52 0.46 22.21
N ALA A 20 13.38 0.66 23.21
CA ALA A 20 13.01 0.52 24.61
C ALA A 20 11.86 1.47 24.99
N LEU A 21 11.91 2.73 24.55
CA LEU A 21 10.86 3.73 24.79
C LEU A 21 9.54 3.47 24.05
N SER A 22 9.54 2.57 23.06
CA SER A 22 8.37 2.23 22.23
C SER A 22 7.95 0.77 22.34
N GLY A 23 8.44 0.04 23.35
CA GLY A 23 8.09 -1.37 23.55
C GLY A 23 8.54 -2.29 22.41
N GLY A 24 9.62 -1.93 21.71
CA GLY A 24 10.16 -2.69 20.58
C GLY A 24 9.40 -2.50 19.26
N PHE A 25 8.45 -1.55 19.19
CA PHE A 25 7.61 -1.33 18.01
C PHE A 25 8.40 -1.25 16.69
N PHE A 26 9.45 -0.44 16.64
CA PHE A 26 10.18 -0.19 15.38
C PHE A 26 10.93 -1.42 14.90
N SER A 27 11.66 -2.12 15.78
CA SER A 27 12.37 -3.35 15.43
C SER A 27 11.41 -4.47 15.05
N ALA A 28 10.28 -4.61 15.75
CA ALA A 28 9.26 -5.61 15.45
C ALA A 28 8.55 -5.36 14.10
N THR A 29 8.39 -4.10 13.69
CA THR A 29 7.71 -3.72 12.43
C THR A 29 8.67 -3.52 11.26
N LEU A 30 9.98 -3.43 11.51
CA LEU A 30 10.97 -3.07 10.49
C LEU A 30 10.91 -4.00 9.28
N ARG A 31 10.85 -5.32 9.50
CA ARG A 31 10.76 -6.31 8.42
C ARG A 31 9.57 -6.03 7.50
N THR A 32 8.39 -5.80 8.09
CA THR A 32 7.14 -5.53 7.36
C THR A 32 7.25 -4.26 6.53
N ILE A 33 7.74 -3.16 7.11
CA ILE A 33 7.86 -1.88 6.40
C ILE A 33 8.90 -1.97 5.29
N THR A 34 10.02 -2.67 5.50
CA THR A 34 11.04 -2.86 4.46
C THR A 34 10.58 -3.74 3.29
N SER A 35 9.58 -4.61 3.51
CA SER A 35 8.95 -5.42 2.45
C SER A 35 7.69 -4.78 1.88
N SER A 36 7.33 -3.57 2.31
CA SER A 36 6.14 -2.87 1.83
C SER A 36 6.43 -2.05 0.57
N TYR A 37 5.38 -1.78 -0.20
CA TYR A 37 5.46 -0.92 -1.38
C TYR A 37 4.89 0.47 -1.07
N LEU A 38 5.47 1.50 -1.70
CA LEU A 38 4.87 2.83 -1.67
C LEU A 38 3.67 2.89 -2.62
N ARG A 39 2.60 3.49 -2.13
CA ARG A 39 1.41 3.77 -2.93
C ARG A 39 1.77 4.78 -4.05
N PRO A 40 1.42 4.51 -5.32
CA PRO A 40 1.58 5.48 -6.39
C PRO A 40 0.88 6.82 -6.09
N THR A 41 1.52 7.91 -6.51
CA THR A 41 1.07 9.29 -6.25
C THR A 41 0.54 10.00 -7.50
N HIS A 42 0.43 9.30 -8.63
CA HIS A 42 -0.13 9.87 -9.86
C HIS A 42 -1.66 10.06 -9.76
N PRO A 43 -2.24 10.99 -10.54
CA PRO A 43 -3.69 11.15 -10.65
C PRO A 43 -4.40 9.83 -11.00
N GLY A 44 -5.63 9.66 -10.52
CA GLY A 44 -6.44 8.48 -10.77
C GLY A 44 -6.19 7.28 -9.84
N PHE A 45 -5.04 7.19 -9.17
CA PHE A 45 -4.73 6.03 -8.31
C PHE A 45 -5.76 5.80 -7.19
N ILE A 46 -6.20 6.86 -6.51
CA ILE A 46 -7.17 6.74 -5.40
C ILE A 46 -8.52 6.22 -5.91
N ALA A 47 -8.98 6.69 -7.07
CA ALA A 47 -10.25 6.24 -7.65
C ALA A 47 -10.19 4.75 -7.99
N PHE A 48 -9.13 4.34 -8.71
CA PHE A 48 -8.83 2.94 -9.01
C PHE A 48 -8.81 2.06 -7.75
N PHE A 49 -8.09 2.49 -6.71
CA PHE A 49 -7.96 1.70 -5.49
C PHE A 49 -9.30 1.50 -4.79
N ARG A 50 -10.15 2.54 -4.76
CA ARG A 50 -11.50 2.45 -4.19
C ARG A 50 -12.40 1.54 -5.02
N GLU A 51 -12.29 1.59 -6.34
CA GLU A 51 -13.06 0.75 -7.26
C GLU A 51 -12.72 -0.74 -7.09
N CYS A 52 -11.47 -1.08 -6.80
CA CYS A 52 -11.05 -2.47 -6.57
C CYS A 52 -11.61 -3.08 -5.27
N ALA A 53 -11.93 -2.27 -4.26
CA ALA A 53 -12.32 -2.73 -2.92
C ALA A 53 -13.52 -3.70 -2.89
N PRO A 54 -14.67 -3.41 -3.54
CA PRO A 54 -15.80 -4.37 -3.57
C PRO A 54 -15.45 -5.69 -4.25
N TYR A 55 -14.63 -5.67 -5.31
CA TYR A 55 -14.22 -6.89 -6.00
C TYR A 55 -13.26 -7.74 -5.16
N ALA A 56 -12.36 -7.10 -4.40
CA ALA A 56 -11.53 -7.81 -3.43
C ALA A 56 -12.38 -8.48 -2.34
N ALA A 57 -13.43 -7.80 -1.85
CA ALA A 57 -14.36 -8.39 -0.89
C ALA A 57 -15.12 -9.59 -1.49
N ALA A 58 -15.61 -9.47 -2.72
CA ALA A 58 -16.28 -10.57 -3.43
C ALA A 58 -15.35 -11.77 -3.67
N ALA A 59 -14.08 -11.52 -3.98
CA ALA A 59 -13.09 -12.58 -4.13
C ALA A 59 -12.78 -13.30 -2.81
N ILE A 60 -12.71 -12.57 -1.69
CA ILE A 60 -12.59 -13.17 -0.35
C ILE A 60 -13.82 -14.01 -0.01
N ALA A 61 -15.01 -13.58 -0.43
CA ALA A 61 -16.26 -14.33 -0.26
C ALA A 61 -16.38 -15.55 -1.20
N GLY A 62 -15.46 -15.71 -2.17
CA GLY A 62 -15.49 -16.79 -3.15
C GLY A 62 -16.43 -16.56 -4.34
N GLU A 63 -16.97 -15.35 -4.48
CA GLU A 63 -17.89 -14.96 -5.57
C GLU A 63 -17.14 -14.60 -6.86
N VAL A 64 -15.87 -14.19 -6.73
CA VAL A 64 -14.97 -13.87 -7.84
C VAL A 64 -13.70 -14.71 -7.68
N SER A 65 -13.22 -15.32 -8.77
CA SER A 65 -11.98 -16.08 -8.71
C SER A 65 -10.78 -15.16 -8.53
N ALA A 66 -9.69 -15.67 -7.94
CA ALA A 66 -8.45 -14.89 -7.84
C ALA A 66 -7.89 -14.46 -9.21
N ALA A 67 -8.12 -15.27 -10.25
CA ALA A 67 -7.73 -14.96 -11.61
C ALA A 67 -8.53 -13.77 -12.16
N ASP A 68 -9.86 -13.81 -12.03
CA ASP A 68 -10.74 -12.74 -12.50
C ASP A 68 -10.46 -11.41 -11.77
N LEU A 69 -10.22 -11.48 -10.45
CA LEU A 69 -9.82 -10.30 -9.69
C LEU A 69 -8.49 -9.74 -10.20
N THR A 70 -7.51 -10.60 -10.48
CA THR A 70 -6.19 -10.18 -10.98
C THR A 70 -6.31 -9.49 -12.33
N ASP A 71 -7.09 -10.05 -13.25
CA ASP A 71 -7.31 -9.47 -14.57
C ASP A 71 -8.02 -8.12 -14.50
N LEU A 72 -9.03 -8.01 -13.64
CA LEU A 72 -9.75 -6.77 -13.37
C LEU A 72 -8.83 -5.68 -12.81
N VAL A 73 -8.10 -5.98 -11.73
CA VAL A 73 -7.18 -5.02 -11.08
C VAL A 73 -6.12 -4.55 -12.07
N ASN A 74 -5.55 -5.46 -12.86
CA ASN A 74 -4.56 -5.11 -13.88
C ASN A 74 -5.14 -4.21 -14.97
N ARG A 75 -6.38 -4.47 -15.41
CA ARG A 75 -7.07 -3.64 -16.40
C ARG A 75 -7.31 -2.23 -15.86
N LEU A 76 -7.95 -2.11 -14.70
CA LEU A 76 -8.24 -0.80 -14.09
C LEU A 76 -6.97 -0.02 -13.79
N TYR A 77 -5.89 -0.69 -13.37
CA TYR A 77 -4.61 -0.01 -13.15
C TYR A 77 -4.03 0.57 -14.44
N ARG A 78 -4.09 -0.17 -15.57
CA ARG A 78 -3.63 0.34 -16.87
C ARG A 78 -4.40 1.59 -17.31
N GLU A 79 -5.70 1.64 -17.04
CA GLU A 79 -6.55 2.80 -17.35
C GLU A 79 -6.08 4.06 -16.59
N THR A 80 -5.58 3.94 -15.36
CA THR A 80 -5.01 5.08 -14.61
C THR A 80 -3.71 5.64 -15.20
N ARG A 81 -3.05 4.90 -16.11
CA ARG A 81 -1.78 5.28 -16.73
C ARG A 81 -1.94 5.81 -18.15
N GLN A 82 -3.16 5.79 -18.69
CA GLN A 82 -3.45 6.42 -19.96
C GLN A 82 -3.45 7.94 -19.77
N PRO A 83 -2.67 8.71 -20.55
CA PRO A 83 -2.76 10.16 -20.51
C PRO A 83 -4.17 10.59 -20.93
N GLU A 84 -4.76 11.54 -20.20
CA GLU A 84 -5.96 12.22 -20.67
C GLU A 84 -5.65 12.85 -22.03
N GLY A 85 -6.22 12.30 -23.10
CA GLY A 85 -6.04 12.81 -24.46
C GLY A 85 -5.53 11.84 -25.53
N SER A 86 -5.45 10.53 -25.32
CA SER A 86 -5.28 9.59 -26.44
C SER A 86 -6.59 9.41 -27.22
N ILE A 87 -7.04 10.49 -27.85
CA ILE A 87 -7.97 10.46 -28.98
C ILE A 87 -7.08 10.53 -30.21
N ALA A 88 -6.96 9.42 -30.94
CA ALA A 88 -6.49 9.41 -32.31
C ALA A 88 -7.71 9.18 -33.21
#